data_AF-A0A6C0GDQ7-F1
#
_entry.id   AF-A0A6C0GDQ7-F1
#
_cell.length_a   1.000
_cell.length_b   1.000
_cell.length_c   1.000
_cell.angle_alpha   90.00
_cell.angle_beta   90.00
_cell.angle_gamma   90.00
#
_symmetry.space_group_name_H-M   'P 1'
#
loop_
_entity.id
_entity.type
_entity.pdbx_description
1 polymer ?
#
loop_
_entity_poly.entity_id
_entity_poly.type
_entity_poly.pdbx_seq_one_letter_code
_entity_poly.pdbx_strand_id
1 'polypeptide(L)'
;MKFPLTAEQVKQEIYLSIDKNYYAGSLRYRQLKKTLLQAKHEIIVEGILQVFEDTSRGERNFVEQEFAGKLLYELKPDTRLTLMEVLYRTLPNYNLSVVELPMYLAEKYGLRAVAECLELLENQQNQLAAVLKSIKTFKFWLHIK
;
A
#
# COMPACT_ATOMS: atom_id res chain seq x y z
N MET A 1 -20.99 9.12 -3.15
CA MET A 1 -19.55 9.28 -3.40
C MET A 1 -19.37 9.50 -4.89
N LYS A 2 -18.48 10.39 -5.32
CA LYS A 2 -18.20 10.57 -6.75
C LYS A 2 -17.20 9.49 -7.19
N PHE A 3 -17.29 9.08 -8.45
CA PHE A 3 -16.36 8.14 -9.02
C PHE A 3 -14.98 8.80 -9.21
N PRO A 4 -13.89 8.25 -8.64
CA PRO A 4 -12.57 8.86 -8.74
C PRO A 4 -11.99 8.65 -10.15
N LEU A 5 -11.61 9.75 -10.77
CA LEU A 5 -11.00 9.82 -12.10
C LEU A 5 -9.48 10.05 -12.02
N THR A 6 -8.94 10.32 -10.83
CA THR A 6 -7.51 10.57 -10.60
C THR A 6 -7.01 9.87 -9.34
N ALA A 7 -5.71 9.61 -9.27
CA ALA A 7 -5.07 9.00 -8.11
C ALA A 7 -5.24 9.85 -6.84
N GLU A 8 -5.12 11.17 -6.98
CA GLU A 8 -5.36 12.12 -5.88
C GLU A 8 -6.79 11.99 -5.33
N GLN A 9 -7.79 11.80 -6.20
CA GLN A 9 -9.17 11.59 -5.73
C GLN A 9 -9.34 10.27 -4.97
N VAL A 10 -8.62 9.21 -5.36
CA VAL A 10 -8.60 7.94 -4.61
C VAL A 10 -8.00 8.18 -3.21
N LYS A 11 -6.82 8.80 -3.15
CA LYS A 11 -6.13 9.14 -1.90
C LYS A 11 -7.03 9.97 -0.97
N GLN A 12 -7.64 11.03 -1.50
CA GLN A 12 -8.54 11.89 -0.73
C GLN A 12 -9.79 11.15 -0.26
N GLU A 13 -10.39 10.28 -1.07
CA GLU A 13 -11.54 9.49 -0.61
C GLU A 13 -11.17 8.46 0.46
N ILE A 14 -9.94 7.93 0.45
CA ILE A 14 -9.40 7.11 1.55
C ILE A 14 -9.34 7.94 2.84
N TYR A 15 -8.69 9.11 2.82
CA TYR A 15 -8.60 9.98 3.99
C TYR A 15 -9.97 10.41 4.50
N LEU A 16 -10.86 10.86 3.62
CA LEU A 16 -12.24 11.22 4.00
C LEU A 16 -13.02 10.04 4.56
N SER A 17 -12.69 8.80 4.19
CA SER A 17 -13.31 7.59 4.74
C SER A 17 -12.88 7.30 6.15
N ILE A 18 -11.62 7.54 6.45
CA ILE A 18 -11.05 7.34 7.78
C ILE A 18 -11.50 8.48 8.69
N ASP A 19 -11.39 9.73 8.25
CA ASP A 19 -11.75 10.92 9.02
C ASP A 19 -13.21 10.93 9.45
N LYS A 20 -14.11 10.32 8.65
CA LYS A 20 -15.56 10.29 8.93
C LYS A 20 -16.02 9.09 9.75
N ASN A 21 -15.26 7.99 9.77
CA ASN A 21 -15.41 6.85 10.70
C ASN A 21 -14.50 5.70 10.25
N TYR A 22 -13.41 5.48 10.99
CA TYR A 22 -12.53 4.34 10.78
C TYR A 22 -13.15 3.04 11.28
N TYR A 23 -13.82 2.29 10.41
CA TYR A 23 -14.17 0.89 10.66
C TYR A 23 -14.16 0.08 9.37
N ALA A 24 -13.30 -0.93 9.31
CA ALA A 24 -13.34 -2.00 8.33
C ALA A 24 -14.68 -2.76 8.48
N GLY A 25 -15.65 -2.46 7.62
CA GLY A 25 -17.04 -2.93 7.74
C GLY A 25 -18.07 -1.78 7.70
N SER A 26 -17.59 -0.54 7.85
CA SER A 26 -18.42 0.65 7.69
C SER A 26 -19.07 0.69 6.31
N LEU A 27 -20.24 1.32 6.24
CA LEU A 27 -20.93 1.57 4.98
C LEU A 27 -20.01 2.34 4.02
N ARG A 28 -19.18 3.25 4.54
CA ARG A 28 -18.28 4.08 3.74
C ARG A 28 -17.15 3.27 3.10
N TYR A 29 -16.54 2.34 3.83
CA TYR A 29 -15.56 1.40 3.26
C TYR A 29 -16.16 0.60 2.10
N ARG A 30 -17.35 0.02 2.32
CA ARG A 30 -18.05 -0.77 1.28
C ARG A 30 -18.42 0.06 0.06
N GLN A 31 -18.88 1.30 0.26
CA GLN A 31 -19.18 2.23 -0.82
C GLN A 31 -17.93 2.63 -1.61
N LEU A 32 -16.83 2.94 -0.92
CA LEU A 32 -15.57 3.26 -1.56
C LEU A 32 -15.06 2.07 -2.37
N LYS A 33 -14.99 0.87 -1.78
CA LYS A 33 -14.63 -0.36 -2.48
C LYS A 33 -15.46 -0.58 -3.73
N LYS A 34 -16.79 -0.46 -3.65
CA LYS A 34 -17.69 -0.60 -4.81
C LYS A 34 -17.42 0.46 -5.89
N THR A 35 -17.08 1.67 -5.49
CA THR A 35 -16.75 2.77 -6.42
C THR A 35 -15.41 2.52 -7.09
N LEU A 36 -14.41 2.06 -6.35
CA LEU A 36 -13.08 1.74 -6.86
C LEU A 36 -13.08 0.53 -7.79
N LEU A 37 -13.97 -0.45 -7.62
CA LEU A 37 -14.11 -1.57 -8.57
C LEU A 37 -14.45 -1.14 -10.00
N GLN A 38 -14.99 0.07 -10.18
CA GLN A 38 -15.29 0.62 -11.50
C GLN A 38 -14.12 1.47 -12.05
N ALA A 39 -13.15 1.82 -11.20
CA ALA A 39 -12.02 2.71 -11.53
C ALA A 39 -10.92 1.95 -12.28
N LYS A 40 -10.12 2.69 -13.05
CA LYS A 40 -8.97 2.09 -13.73
C LYS A 40 -7.98 1.60 -12.69
N HIS A 41 -7.47 0.38 -12.85
CA HIS A 41 -6.57 -0.23 -11.87
C HIS A 41 -5.36 0.66 -11.56
N GLU A 42 -4.74 1.27 -12.57
CA GLU A 42 -3.60 2.19 -12.37
C GLU A 42 -3.94 3.39 -11.48
N ILE A 43 -5.16 3.93 -11.59
CA ILE A 43 -5.61 5.05 -10.75
C ILE A 43 -5.73 4.61 -9.29
N ILE A 44 -6.22 3.39 -9.06
CA ILE A 44 -6.38 2.81 -7.73
C ILE A 44 -5.00 2.58 -7.10
N VAL A 45 -4.11 1.91 -7.83
CA VAL A 45 -2.75 1.59 -7.38
C VAL A 45 -2.01 2.88 -7.06
N GLU A 46 -1.98 3.82 -7.99
CA GLU A 46 -1.29 5.10 -7.81
C GLU A 46 -1.82 5.87 -6.59
N GLY A 47 -3.14 5.94 -6.42
CA GLY A 47 -3.74 6.62 -5.28
C GLY A 47 -3.45 5.95 -3.94
N ILE A 48 -3.36 4.61 -3.92
CA ILE A 48 -2.97 3.85 -2.72
C ILE A 48 -1.49 4.06 -2.41
N LEU A 49 -0.60 4.02 -3.41
CA LEU A 49 0.83 4.26 -3.19
C LEU A 49 1.09 5.65 -2.61
N GLN A 50 0.35 6.66 -3.06
CA GLN A 50 0.44 8.01 -2.49
C GLN A 50 0.06 8.06 -0.99
N VAL A 51 -0.79 7.15 -0.49
CA VAL A 51 -1.06 7.05 0.95
C VAL A 51 0.17 6.54 1.72
N PHE A 52 0.92 5.59 1.14
CA PHE A 52 2.16 5.10 1.75
C PHE A 52 3.28 6.13 1.68
N GLU A 53 3.30 6.98 0.65
CA GLU A 53 4.30 8.05 0.49
C GLU A 53 4.06 9.24 1.43
N ASP A 54 2.82 9.47 1.87
CA ASP A 54 2.44 10.66 2.63
C ASP A 54 2.96 10.62 4.08
N THR A 55 3.93 11.49 4.37
CA THR A 55 4.52 11.69 5.70
C THR A 55 3.81 12.75 6.53
N SER A 56 2.87 13.50 5.94
CA SER A 56 2.22 14.65 6.60
C SER A 56 1.16 14.25 7.63
N ARG A 57 0.75 12.98 7.65
CA ARG A 57 -0.40 12.48 8.41
C ARG A 57 -0.06 12.00 9.83
N GLY A 58 1.22 12.04 10.22
CA GLY A 58 1.67 11.78 11.59
C GLY A 58 1.16 10.46 12.18
N GLU A 59 0.53 10.52 13.36
CA GLU A 59 0.00 9.34 14.07
C GLU A 59 -1.11 8.59 13.31
N ARG A 60 -1.79 9.24 12.34
CA ARG A 60 -2.83 8.59 11.53
C ARG A 60 -2.28 7.69 10.42
N ASN A 61 -0.98 7.76 10.16
CA ASN A 61 -0.33 7.02 9.09
C ASN A 61 -0.60 5.51 9.18
N PHE A 62 -0.60 4.92 10.39
CA PHE A 62 -0.94 3.50 10.57
C PHE A 62 -2.33 3.17 10.02
N VAL A 63 -3.35 3.86 10.51
CA VAL A 63 -4.76 3.63 10.19
C VAL A 63 -5.03 3.83 8.70
N GLU A 64 -4.34 4.81 8.10
CA GLU A 64 -4.45 5.12 6.67
C GLU A 64 -3.79 4.06 5.79
N GLN A 65 -2.59 3.63 6.14
CA GLN A 65 -1.91 2.56 5.41
C GLN A 65 -2.61 1.20 5.60
N GLU A 66 -3.17 0.90 6.77
CA GLU A 66 -3.97 -0.31 7.00
C GLU A 66 -5.22 -0.30 6.10
N PHE A 67 -5.96 0.81 6.08
CA PHE A 67 -7.13 0.97 5.22
C PHE A 67 -6.77 0.84 3.73
N ALA A 68 -5.71 1.51 3.29
CA ALA A 68 -5.27 1.52 1.89
C ALA A 68 -4.72 0.16 1.47
N GLY A 69 -3.89 -0.48 2.31
CA GLY A 69 -3.38 -1.83 2.12
C GLY A 69 -4.51 -2.85 2.00
N LYS A 70 -5.53 -2.76 2.86
CA LYS A 70 -6.70 -3.61 2.77
C LYS A 70 -7.47 -3.44 1.46
N LEU A 71 -7.67 -2.20 1.00
CA LEU A 71 -8.26 -1.97 -0.32
C LEU A 71 -7.42 -2.60 -1.44
N LEU A 72 -6.09 -2.46 -1.37
CA LEU A 72 -5.17 -3.03 -2.36
C LEU A 72 -5.28 -4.56 -2.42
N TYR A 73 -5.23 -5.21 -1.27
CA TYR A 73 -5.30 -6.66 -1.14
C TYR A 73 -6.68 -7.23 -1.53
N GLU A 74 -7.76 -6.53 -1.20
CA GLU A 74 -9.11 -6.98 -1.53
C GLU A 74 -9.52 -6.70 -2.99
N LEU A 75 -9.07 -5.59 -3.58
CA LEU A 75 -9.39 -5.22 -4.96
C LEU A 75 -8.47 -5.89 -5.97
N LYS A 76 -7.25 -6.22 -5.58
CA LYS A 76 -6.19 -6.81 -6.42
C LYS A 76 -6.05 -6.10 -7.78
N PRO A 77 -5.95 -4.75 -7.81
CA PRO A 77 -5.84 -4.03 -9.06
C PRO A 77 -4.55 -4.42 -9.80
N ASP A 78 -4.63 -4.53 -11.12
CA ASP A 78 -3.43 -4.70 -11.95
C ASP A 78 -2.64 -3.40 -12.06
N THR A 79 -1.33 -3.52 -12.22
CA THR A 79 -0.47 -2.37 -12.51
C THR A 79 0.65 -2.75 -13.45
N ARG A 80 1.10 -1.76 -14.21
CA ARG A 80 2.31 -1.79 -15.03
C ARG A 80 3.57 -1.41 -14.25
N LEU A 81 3.42 -0.91 -13.02
CA LEU A 81 4.56 -0.62 -12.15
C LEU A 81 5.35 -1.89 -11.88
N THR A 82 6.66 -1.77 -11.91
CA THR A 82 7.57 -2.81 -11.48
C THR A 82 7.52 -2.95 -9.95
N LEU A 83 7.82 -4.14 -9.46
CA LEU A 83 7.93 -4.39 -8.01
C LEU A 83 8.92 -3.42 -7.34
N MET A 84 10.03 -3.13 -8.01
CA MET A 84 11.06 -2.23 -7.50
C MET A 84 10.55 -0.80 -7.36
N GLU A 85 9.80 -0.28 -8.34
CA GLU A 85 9.15 1.05 -8.24
C GLU A 85 8.19 1.10 -7.06
N VAL A 86 7.37 0.06 -6.85
CA VAL A 86 6.43 0.03 -5.71
C VAL A 86 7.19 0.04 -4.39
N LEU A 87 8.21 -0.81 -4.23
CA LEU A 87 8.99 -0.91 -3.00
C LEU A 87 9.75 0.38 -2.68
N TYR A 88 10.33 1.06 -3.68
CA TYR A 88 11.01 2.34 -3.46
C TYR A 88 10.07 3.42 -2.92
N ARG A 89 8.82 3.42 -3.39
CA ARG A 89 7.81 4.39 -2.98
C ARG A 89 7.27 4.11 -1.57
N THR A 90 7.11 2.83 -1.22
CA THR A 90 6.42 2.45 0.02
C THR A 90 7.36 2.23 1.20
N LEU A 91 8.52 1.58 1.01
CA LEU A 91 9.39 1.15 2.12
C LEU A 91 9.88 2.29 3.05
N PRO A 92 10.22 3.50 2.56
CA PRO A 92 10.72 4.57 3.43
C PRO A 92 9.76 4.97 4.54
N ASN A 93 8.45 4.89 4.27
CA ASN A 93 7.39 5.37 5.16
C ASN A 93 6.41 4.25 5.56
N TYR A 94 6.77 3.00 5.26
CA TYR A 94 5.92 1.84 5.51
C TYR A 94 5.71 1.63 7.01
N ASN A 95 4.45 1.53 7.39
CA ASN A 95 4.07 1.16 8.74
C ASN A 95 4.24 -0.34 8.94
N LEU A 96 5.10 -0.72 9.88
CA LEU A 96 5.53 -2.10 10.11
C LEU A 96 4.40 -3.05 10.54
N SER A 97 3.28 -2.51 11.00
CA SER A 97 2.10 -3.28 11.41
C SER A 97 1.14 -3.60 10.25
N VAL A 98 1.37 -3.05 9.05
CA VAL A 98 0.47 -3.21 7.89
C VAL A 98 0.88 -4.41 7.04
N VAL A 99 0.21 -5.55 7.19
CA VAL A 99 0.59 -6.81 6.52
C VAL A 99 0.09 -6.90 5.06
N GLU A 100 -0.92 -6.11 4.71
CA GLU A 100 -1.64 -6.25 3.45
C GLU A 100 -0.80 -5.88 2.23
N LEU A 101 0.11 -4.89 2.35
CA LEU A 101 1.01 -4.52 1.27
C LEU A 101 1.99 -5.66 0.92
N PRO A 102 2.74 -6.26 1.87
CA PRO A 102 3.52 -7.47 1.59
C PRO A 102 2.71 -8.58 0.92
N MET A 103 1.53 -8.89 1.45
CA MET A 103 0.68 -9.97 0.93
C MET A 103 0.23 -9.71 -0.51
N TYR A 104 -0.20 -8.47 -0.81
CA TYR A 104 -0.56 -8.07 -2.16
C TYR A 104 0.63 -8.20 -3.13
N LEU A 105 1.82 -7.74 -2.74
CA LEU A 105 2.99 -7.81 -3.61
C LEU A 105 3.42 -9.26 -3.88
N ALA A 106 3.34 -10.13 -2.88
CA ALA A 106 3.64 -11.55 -3.04
C ALA A 106 2.62 -12.26 -3.96
N GLU A 107 1.33 -11.92 -3.88
CA GLU A 107 0.33 -12.44 -4.82
C GLU A 107 0.51 -11.88 -6.24
N LYS A 108 0.81 -10.58 -6.37
CA LYS A 108 0.85 -9.90 -7.66
C LYS A 108 2.11 -10.21 -8.47
N TYR A 109 3.27 -10.21 -7.82
CA TYR A 109 4.58 -10.37 -8.47
C TYR A 109 5.20 -11.75 -8.22
N GLY A 110 4.65 -12.52 -7.27
CA GLY A 110 5.19 -13.80 -6.85
C GLY A 110 6.18 -13.67 -5.69
N LEU A 111 6.04 -14.55 -4.71
CA LEU A 111 6.86 -14.55 -3.49
C LEU A 111 8.38 -14.54 -3.77
N ARG A 112 8.83 -15.34 -4.76
CA ARG A 112 10.24 -15.42 -5.14
C ARG A 112 10.77 -14.08 -5.67
N ALA A 113 10.03 -13.42 -6.55
CA ALA A 113 10.43 -12.12 -7.09
C ALA A 113 10.49 -11.06 -5.99
N VAL A 114 9.55 -11.11 -5.04
CA VAL A 114 9.56 -10.25 -3.84
C VAL A 114 10.80 -10.49 -3.00
N ALA A 115 11.15 -11.75 -2.71
CA ALA A 115 12.34 -12.09 -1.95
C ALA A 115 13.63 -11.58 -2.63
N GLU A 116 13.81 -11.88 -3.92
CA GLU A 116 14.97 -11.44 -4.69
C GLU A 116 15.08 -9.90 -4.71
N CYS A 117 13.96 -9.19 -4.91
CA CYS A 117 13.97 -7.73 -4.92
C CYS A 117 14.28 -7.13 -3.54
N LEU A 118 13.78 -7.72 -2.46
CA LEU A 118 14.09 -7.28 -1.09
C LEU A 118 15.56 -7.52 -0.73
N GLU A 119 16.15 -8.64 -1.15
CA GLU A 119 17.58 -8.91 -0.99
C GLU A 119 18.44 -7.91 -1.79
N LEU A 120 18.06 -7.60 -3.02
CA LEU A 120 18.75 -6.57 -3.81
C LEU A 120 18.73 -5.22 -3.10
N LEU A 121 17.57 -4.80 -2.58
CA LEU A 121 17.43 -3.53 -1.85
C LEU A 121 18.22 -3.53 -0.53
N GLU A 122 18.20 -4.64 0.22
CA GLU A 122 18.94 -4.77 1.49
C GLU A 122 20.46 -4.62 1.30
N ASN A 123 20.98 -5.11 0.18
CA ASN A 123 22.42 -5.08 -0.13
C ASN A 123 22.88 -3.78 -0.81
N GLN A 124 21.99 -2.82 -1.07
CA GLN A 124 22.39 -1.52 -1.61
C GLN A 124 23.17 -0.70 -0.57
N GLN A 125 24.22 -0.02 -1.02
CA GLN A 125 24.97 0.90 -0.16
C GLN A 125 24.11 2.09 0.26
N ASN A 126 24.36 2.63 1.46
CA ASN A 126 23.70 3.83 2.01
C ASN A 126 22.18 3.71 2.20
N GLN A 127 21.66 2.49 2.41
CA GLN A 127 20.27 2.34 2.78
C GLN A 127 19.96 2.97 4.14
N LEU A 128 18.84 3.70 4.19
CA LEU A 128 18.35 4.28 5.42
C LEU A 128 17.96 3.18 6.41
N ALA A 129 18.28 3.38 7.69
CA ALA A 129 17.95 2.41 8.74
C ALA A 129 16.44 2.09 8.82
N ALA A 130 15.58 3.07 8.51
CA ALA A 130 14.14 2.88 8.42
C ALA A 130 13.75 1.91 7.29
N VAL A 131 14.35 2.05 6.11
CA VAL A 131 14.12 1.15 4.96
C VAL A 131 14.57 -0.27 5.29
N LEU A 132 15.75 -0.44 5.91
CA LEU A 132 16.23 -1.76 6.34
C LEU A 132 15.27 -2.41 7.35
N LYS A 133 14.68 -1.62 8.25
CA LYS A 133 13.67 -2.11 9.18
C LYS A 133 12.40 -2.56 8.45
N SER A 134 11.92 -1.76 7.49
CA SER A 134 10.79 -2.11 6.62
C SER A 134 11.04 -3.41 5.85
N ILE A 135 12.23 -3.59 5.27
CA ILE A 135 12.62 -4.81 4.54
C ILE A 135 12.58 -6.03 5.47
N LYS A 136 13.18 -5.94 6.66
CA LYS A 136 13.16 -7.04 7.65
C LYS A 136 11.73 -7.42 8.04
N THR A 137 10.87 -6.42 8.26
CA THR A 137 9.46 -6.65 8.55
C THR A 137 8.71 -7.29 7.38
N PHE A 138 8.97 -6.86 6.15
CA PHE A 138 8.45 -7.49 4.94
C PHE A 138 8.82 -8.97 4.85
N LYS A 139 10.11 -9.29 5.05
CA LYS A 139 10.61 -10.67 5.08
C LYS A 139 9.92 -11.49 6.17
N PHE A 140 9.75 -10.92 7.36
CA PHE A 140 9.03 -11.56 8.47
C PHE A 140 7.58 -11.91 8.10
N TRP A 141 6.82 -10.94 7.57
CA TRP A 141 5.42 -11.15 7.20
C TRP A 141 5.24 -12.20 6.10
N LEU A 142 6.21 -12.28 5.18
CA LEU A 142 6.18 -13.20 4.06
C LEU A 142 6.90 -14.53 4.34
N HIS A 143 7.41 -14.73 5.56
CA HIS A 143 8.21 -15.89 5.94
C HIS A 143 9.41 -16.14 5.01
N ILE A 144 10.02 -15.07 4.52
CA ILE A 144 11.26 -15.09 3.71
C ILE A 144 12.43 -15.19 4.68
N LYS A 145 13.39 -16.06 4.36
CA LYS A 145 14.59 -16.30 5.17
C LYS A 145 15.68 -15.27 4.91
#